data_AF-X6Q560-F1
#
_entry.id   AF-X6Q560-F1
#
_cell.length_a   1.000
_cell.length_b   1.000
_cell.length_c   1.000
_cell.angle_alpha   90.00
_cell.angle_beta   90.00
_cell.angle_gamma   90.00
#
_symmetry.space_group_name_H-M   'P 1'
#
loop_
_entity.id
_entity.type
_entity.pdbx_description
1 polymer ?
#
loop_
_entity_poly.entity_id
_entity_poly.type
_entity_poly.pdbx_seq_one_letter_code
_entity_poly.pdbx_strand_id
1 'polypeptide(L)'
;MAIKLNRGITHAEKEIKEGDIFYIYNDYYKKYFFGKILVDISRLTKQVGKDSALDFFSDCYLVAVYKEISDTPELHSREFIIPGSFIYKSSFKRRNRQGFDWTHYAYEAVDFHTLDFPEFFLNYDDGVYLVRGELKFRTELSRQQEEEYKIRGSKSGSIDYSSALLLQGYKAYSDRINYHDLHLLPELRKTIYDMIGEDASMSYYDLALKYGKDTGRLFTDALPEEVQQIKPIETDQRTGFPKELLCGIAWSFRQQRYYSLAAFADELQAYNEEITGEYTPGVWTDELKLIGSRILVQYEHWDDELEDSREEKVFLQADNGSYFTVSELIYKIHNHVCEKLVNDDNVFFEGLQLFERDDVNHPRTPYYFILQGS
;
A
#
# COMPACT_ATOMS: atom_id res chain seq x y z
N MET A 1 -30.95 9.52 -37.45
CA MET A 1 -29.91 8.50 -37.19
C MET A 1 -29.50 8.61 -35.75
N ALA A 2 -29.93 7.65 -34.92
CA ALA A 2 -29.56 7.58 -33.52
C ALA A 2 -28.15 7.00 -33.41
N ILE A 3 -27.20 7.80 -32.93
CA ILE A 3 -25.86 7.31 -32.57
C ILE A 3 -26.06 6.43 -31.34
N LYS A 4 -26.09 5.10 -31.55
CA LYS A 4 -25.95 4.13 -30.47
C LYS A 4 -24.55 4.32 -29.90
N LEU A 5 -24.45 4.94 -28.73
CA LEU A 5 -23.29 4.81 -27.86
C LEU A 5 -23.06 3.31 -27.65
N ASN A 6 -21.89 2.84 -28.08
CA ASN A 6 -21.41 1.49 -27.81
C ASN A 6 -21.56 1.24 -26.31
N ARG A 7 -22.45 0.32 -25.94
CA ARG A 7 -22.41 -0.31 -24.63
C ARG A 7 -21.13 -1.11 -24.60
N GLY A 8 -20.09 -0.51 -24.04
CA GLY A 8 -18.79 -1.13 -23.85
C GLY A 8 -18.97 -2.49 -23.20
N ILE A 9 -18.41 -3.49 -23.88
CA ILE A 9 -17.65 -4.62 -23.35
C ILE A 9 -18.02 -4.96 -21.91
N THR A 10 -18.61 -6.15 -21.73
CA THR A 10 -18.77 -6.83 -20.45
C THR A 10 -17.43 -6.89 -19.72
N HIS A 11 -17.16 -5.89 -18.87
CA HIS A 11 -16.01 -5.84 -18.00
C HIS A 11 -16.21 -6.90 -16.91
N ALA A 12 -15.22 -7.77 -16.74
CA ALA A 12 -15.11 -8.58 -15.52
C ALA A 12 -15.24 -7.62 -14.32
N GLU A 13 -16.12 -7.97 -13.37
CA GLU A 13 -16.32 -7.20 -12.14
C GLU A 13 -15.02 -7.23 -11.33
N LYS A 14 -14.14 -6.25 -11.56
CA LYS A 14 -12.97 -6.05 -10.71
C LYS A 14 -13.49 -5.63 -9.34
N GLU A 15 -13.30 -6.49 -8.35
CA GLU A 15 -13.61 -6.15 -6.97
C GLU A 15 -12.68 -5.02 -6.53
N ILE A 16 -13.26 -3.98 -5.95
CA ILE A 16 -12.49 -2.82 -5.50
C ILE A 16 -11.74 -3.19 -4.23
N LYS A 17 -10.45 -2.86 -4.17
CA LYS A 17 -9.59 -3.16 -3.02
C LYS A 17 -8.87 -1.92 -2.49
N GLU A 18 -8.30 -2.05 -1.29
CA GLU A 18 -7.41 -1.03 -0.72
C GLU A 18 -6.26 -0.73 -1.68
N GLY A 19 -5.90 0.53 -1.84
CA GLY A 19 -4.89 1.01 -2.78
C GLY A 19 -5.42 1.27 -4.19
N ASP A 20 -6.63 0.82 -4.55
CA ASP A 20 -7.20 1.14 -5.85
C ASP A 20 -7.49 2.65 -5.95
N ILE A 21 -6.97 3.25 -7.02
CA ILE A 21 -7.35 4.57 -7.49
C ILE A 21 -8.45 4.38 -8.53
N PHE A 22 -9.52 5.15 -8.40
CA PHE A 22 -10.65 5.13 -9.32
C PHE A 22 -10.99 6.54 -9.78
N TYR A 23 -11.69 6.64 -10.89
CA TYR A 23 -12.36 7.86 -11.30
C TYR A 23 -13.85 7.67 -11.55
N ILE A 24 -14.59 8.76 -11.46
CA ILE A 24 -16.00 8.86 -11.80
C ILE A 24 -16.17 10.07 -12.70
N TYR A 25 -16.88 9.89 -13.81
CA TYR A 25 -17.36 11.02 -14.59
C TYR A 25 -18.67 11.54 -14.00
N ASN A 26 -18.66 12.79 -13.52
CA ASN A 26 -19.86 13.42 -13.01
C ASN A 26 -20.61 14.13 -14.15
N ASP A 27 -21.80 13.62 -14.49
CA ASP A 27 -22.61 14.15 -15.58
C ASP A 27 -23.09 15.58 -15.37
N TYR A 28 -23.25 16.04 -14.14
CA TYR A 28 -23.72 17.38 -13.84
C TYR A 28 -22.61 18.40 -14.03
N TYR A 29 -21.43 18.14 -13.45
CA TYR A 29 -20.28 19.03 -13.56
C TYR A 29 -19.47 18.87 -14.86
N LYS A 30 -19.69 17.78 -15.61
CA LYS A 30 -18.95 17.43 -16.82
C LYS A 30 -17.45 17.32 -16.58
N LYS A 31 -17.07 16.72 -15.44
CA LYS A 31 -15.69 16.56 -14.98
C LYS A 31 -15.45 15.16 -14.44
N TYR A 32 -14.20 14.73 -14.47
CA TYR A 32 -13.71 13.53 -13.80
C TYR A 32 -13.25 13.87 -12.39
N PHE A 33 -13.72 13.07 -11.43
CA PHE A 33 -13.31 13.11 -10.04
C PHE A 33 -12.59 11.82 -9.70
N PHE A 34 -11.48 11.92 -8.97
CA PHE A 34 -10.66 10.78 -8.62
C PHE A 34 -10.72 10.51 -7.12
N GLY A 35 -10.71 9.24 -6.75
CA GLY A 35 -10.58 8.82 -5.36
C GLY A 35 -9.60 7.66 -5.20
N LYS A 36 -9.11 7.46 -3.98
CA LYS A 36 -8.27 6.33 -3.60
C LYS A 36 -8.95 5.58 -2.46
N ILE A 37 -9.10 4.26 -2.59
CA ILE A 37 -9.54 3.43 -1.47
C ILE A 37 -8.37 3.29 -0.50
N LEU A 38 -8.53 3.85 0.69
CA LEU A 38 -7.50 3.82 1.71
C LEU A 38 -7.61 2.55 2.53
N VAL A 39 -8.79 2.28 3.09
CA VAL A 39 -8.98 1.15 4.02
C VAL A 39 -10.39 0.57 3.93
N ASP A 40 -10.51 -0.74 4.04
CA ASP A 40 -11.74 -1.44 4.36
C ASP A 40 -11.98 -1.39 5.88
N ILE A 41 -12.98 -0.60 6.31
CA ILE A 41 -13.25 -0.40 7.75
C ILE A 41 -13.67 -1.69 8.45
N SER A 42 -14.30 -2.64 7.75
CA SER A 42 -14.66 -3.93 8.35
C SER A 42 -13.45 -4.75 8.80
N ARG A 43 -12.27 -4.53 8.21
CA ARG A 43 -11.03 -5.15 8.67
C ARG A 43 -10.61 -4.55 10.00
N LEU A 44 -10.68 -3.22 10.13
CA LEU A 44 -10.30 -2.51 11.36
C LEU A 44 -11.21 -2.89 12.54
N THR A 45 -12.52 -2.98 12.33
CA THR A 45 -13.48 -3.23 13.42
C THR A 45 -13.31 -4.61 14.05
N LYS A 46 -12.79 -5.60 13.32
CA LYS A 46 -12.42 -6.91 13.87
C LYS A 46 -11.33 -6.81 14.94
N GLN A 47 -10.40 -5.88 14.79
CA GLN A 47 -9.25 -5.74 15.70
C GLN A 47 -9.44 -4.68 16.79
N VAL A 48 -10.25 -3.64 16.55
CA VAL A 48 -10.43 -2.54 17.51
C VAL A 48 -11.55 -2.86 18.53
N GLY A 49 -12.38 -3.87 18.25
CA GLY A 49 -13.51 -4.27 19.09
C GLY A 49 -14.79 -3.48 18.80
N LYS A 50 -15.93 -4.04 19.22
CA LYS A 50 -17.28 -3.53 18.88
C LYS A 50 -17.65 -2.18 19.49
N ASP A 51 -16.92 -1.73 20.52
CA ASP A 51 -17.19 -0.46 21.20
C ASP A 51 -16.51 0.74 20.51
N SER A 52 -15.80 0.50 19.42
CA SER A 52 -15.16 1.54 18.62
C SER A 52 -16.18 2.36 17.83
N ALA A 53 -15.95 3.67 17.70
CA ALA A 53 -16.71 4.52 16.79
C ALA A 53 -16.62 4.03 15.32
N LEU A 54 -15.55 3.29 14.97
CA LEU A 54 -15.38 2.68 13.65
C LEU A 54 -16.40 1.57 13.37
N ASP A 55 -16.99 0.94 14.39
CA ASP A 55 -18.01 -0.12 14.20
C ASP A 55 -19.22 0.40 13.42
N PHE A 56 -19.62 1.65 13.73
CA PHE A 56 -20.66 2.34 12.97
C PHE A 56 -20.32 2.34 11.47
N PHE A 57 -19.07 2.49 11.06
CA PHE A 57 -18.62 2.57 9.66
C PHE A 57 -18.17 1.24 9.04
N SER A 58 -18.44 0.10 9.69
CA SER A 58 -18.00 -1.24 9.27
C SER A 58 -18.35 -1.62 7.82
N ASP A 59 -19.43 -1.09 7.26
CA ASP A 59 -19.90 -1.32 5.89
C ASP A 59 -19.38 -0.29 4.86
N CYS A 60 -18.35 0.48 5.23
CA CYS A 60 -17.72 1.50 4.40
C CYS A 60 -16.28 1.13 4.01
N TYR A 61 -15.84 1.72 2.90
CA TYR A 61 -14.43 2.03 2.69
C TYR A 61 -14.14 3.43 3.22
N LEU A 62 -12.95 3.63 3.77
CA LEU A 62 -12.35 4.94 3.90
C LEU A 62 -11.75 5.33 2.55
N VAL A 63 -12.18 6.48 2.03
CA VAL A 63 -11.84 6.94 0.67
C VAL A 63 -11.29 8.35 0.75
N ALA A 64 -10.11 8.56 0.17
CA ALA A 64 -9.58 9.90 -0.08
C ALA A 64 -10.03 10.40 -1.46
N VAL A 65 -10.19 11.71 -1.60
CA VAL A 65 -10.56 12.37 -2.86
C VAL A 65 -9.41 13.26 -3.29
N TYR A 66 -8.92 13.04 -4.50
CA TYR A 66 -7.86 13.87 -5.08
C TYR A 66 -8.39 15.28 -5.36
N LYS A 67 -7.50 16.26 -5.22
CA LYS A 67 -7.78 17.66 -5.52
C LYS A 67 -8.02 17.89 -7.01
N GLU A 68 -7.37 17.10 -7.86
CA GLU A 68 -7.50 17.23 -9.30
C GLU A 68 -8.91 16.88 -9.79
N ILE A 69 -9.55 17.86 -10.43
CA ILE A 69 -10.84 17.72 -11.10
C ILE A 69 -10.59 17.99 -12.59
N SER A 70 -10.63 16.94 -13.41
CA SER A 70 -10.11 16.99 -14.78
C SER A 70 -11.21 16.95 -15.85
N ASP A 71 -10.92 17.48 -17.03
CA ASP A 71 -11.73 17.31 -18.24
C ASP A 71 -11.46 15.95 -18.93
N THR A 72 -10.34 15.33 -18.60
CA THR A 72 -9.89 14.03 -19.11
C THR A 72 -9.79 13.02 -17.96
N PRO A 73 -9.85 11.70 -18.23
CA PRO A 73 -9.64 10.67 -17.21
C PRO A 73 -8.14 10.47 -16.92
N GLU A 74 -7.39 11.55 -16.72
CA GLU A 74 -5.96 11.53 -16.39
C GLU A 74 -5.75 12.22 -15.03
N LEU A 75 -4.87 11.65 -14.19
CA LEU A 75 -4.55 12.13 -12.85
C LEU A 75 -3.05 12.44 -12.74
N HIS A 76 -2.70 13.73 -12.66
CA HIS A 76 -1.31 14.19 -12.62
C HIS A 76 -0.78 14.48 -11.21
N SER A 77 -1.65 14.91 -10.30
CA SER A 77 -1.31 15.20 -8.91
C SER A 77 -1.73 14.06 -7.96
N ARG A 78 -1.03 13.92 -6.85
CA ARG A 78 -1.39 13.02 -5.74
C ARG A 78 -1.87 13.76 -4.48
N GLU A 79 -2.13 15.06 -4.59
CA GLU A 79 -2.67 15.86 -3.49
C GLU A 79 -4.16 15.54 -3.27
N PHE A 80 -4.56 15.30 -2.01
CA PHE A 80 -5.96 15.11 -1.62
C PHE A 80 -6.61 16.44 -1.23
N ILE A 81 -7.87 16.64 -1.64
CA ILE A 81 -8.72 17.74 -1.17
C ILE A 81 -9.63 17.32 -0.02
N ILE A 82 -10.01 16.04 0.02
CA ILE A 82 -10.70 15.41 1.15
C ILE A 82 -9.85 14.20 1.53
N PRO A 83 -9.13 14.25 2.66
CA PRO A 83 -8.16 13.21 3.02
C PRO A 83 -8.83 11.89 3.43
N GLY A 84 -10.09 11.95 3.87
CA GLY A 84 -10.86 10.76 4.21
C GLY A 84 -12.36 11.01 4.17
N SER A 85 -13.12 10.02 3.72
CA SER A 85 -14.58 10.00 3.75
C SER A 85 -15.05 8.56 3.82
N PHE A 86 -16.09 8.29 4.62
CA PHE A 86 -16.65 6.95 4.72
C PHE A 86 -17.70 6.74 3.63
N ILE A 87 -17.36 5.95 2.61
CA ILE A 87 -18.25 5.65 1.48
C ILE A 87 -18.74 4.21 1.61
N TYR A 88 -20.06 3.99 1.51
CA TYR A 88 -20.62 2.64 1.55
C TYR A 88 -19.97 1.72 0.51
N LYS A 89 -19.59 0.50 0.91
CA LYS A 89 -19.10 -0.52 -0.01
C LYS A 89 -20.12 -0.85 -1.10
N SER A 90 -21.41 -0.81 -0.76
CA SER A 90 -22.51 -1.06 -1.69
C SER A 90 -22.57 -0.03 -2.83
N SER A 91 -22.01 1.16 -2.64
CA SER A 91 -21.97 2.20 -3.68
C SER A 91 -21.03 1.87 -4.85
N PHE A 92 -20.02 1.03 -4.61
CA PHE A 92 -19.10 0.56 -5.65
C PHE A 92 -19.64 -0.67 -6.40
N LYS A 93 -20.78 -1.23 -5.99
CA LYS A 93 -21.39 -2.40 -6.63
C LYS A 93 -22.40 -1.94 -7.68
N ARG A 94 -21.98 -1.94 -8.96
CA ARG A 94 -22.81 -1.52 -10.12
C ARG A 94 -24.14 -2.28 -10.26
N ARG A 95 -24.29 -3.46 -9.64
CA ARG A 95 -25.55 -4.23 -9.59
C ARG A 95 -26.66 -3.60 -8.74
N ASN A 96 -26.33 -2.66 -7.83
CA ASN A 96 -27.31 -2.00 -6.98
C ASN A 96 -27.82 -0.71 -7.63
N ARG A 97 -29.14 -0.44 -7.57
CA ARG A 97 -29.77 0.77 -8.15
C ARG A 97 -29.23 2.12 -7.63
N GLN A 98 -28.41 2.10 -6.58
CA GLN A 98 -27.84 3.26 -5.91
C GLN A 98 -26.31 3.36 -6.08
N GLY A 99 -25.67 2.43 -6.81
CA GLY A 99 -24.24 2.49 -7.07
C GLY A 99 -23.89 3.56 -8.09
N PHE A 100 -22.68 4.11 -8.01
CA PHE A 100 -22.16 5.04 -9.01
C PHE A 100 -21.19 4.33 -9.96
N ASP A 101 -21.11 4.83 -11.20
CA ASP A 101 -20.27 4.24 -12.26
C ASP A 101 -18.82 4.69 -12.09
N TRP A 102 -18.03 3.88 -11.42
CA TRP A 102 -16.60 4.10 -11.22
C TRP A 102 -15.78 3.30 -12.22
N THR A 103 -14.58 3.77 -12.51
CA THR A 103 -13.61 3.05 -13.33
C THR A 103 -12.29 2.97 -12.58
N HIS A 104 -11.71 1.77 -12.53
CA HIS A 104 -10.37 1.57 -12.03
C HIS A 104 -9.38 2.38 -12.87
N TYR A 105 -8.54 3.18 -12.22
CA TYR A 105 -7.52 4.00 -12.84
C TYR A 105 -6.14 3.35 -12.71
N ALA A 106 -5.71 3.11 -11.47
CA ALA A 106 -4.40 2.56 -11.14
C ALA A 106 -4.44 1.90 -9.75
N TYR A 107 -3.38 1.21 -9.38
CA TYR A 107 -3.15 0.74 -8.02
C TYR A 107 -1.95 1.48 -7.43
N GLU A 108 -2.08 1.92 -6.18
CA GLU A 108 -0.98 2.51 -5.43
C GLU A 108 -1.12 2.08 -3.97
N ALA A 109 -0.08 1.43 -3.43
CA ALA A 109 -0.10 0.95 -2.05
C ALA A 109 -0.45 2.08 -1.06
N VAL A 110 -1.09 1.71 0.04
CA VAL A 110 -1.48 2.64 1.10
C VAL A 110 -0.38 2.68 2.14
N ASP A 111 0.28 3.82 2.28
CA ASP A 111 1.20 4.05 3.39
C ASP A 111 0.39 4.41 4.65
N PHE A 112 0.33 3.46 5.59
CA PHE A 112 -0.43 3.61 6.83
C PHE A 112 0.11 4.71 7.75
N HIS A 113 1.37 5.15 7.60
CA HIS A 113 1.92 6.27 8.36
C HIS A 113 1.28 7.61 7.93
N THR A 114 0.79 7.67 6.68
CA THR A 114 0.13 8.84 6.11
C THR A 114 -1.40 8.77 6.15
N LEU A 115 -1.94 7.65 6.63
CA LEU A 115 -3.37 7.43 6.71
C LEU A 115 -4.01 8.38 7.72
N ASP A 116 -5.14 8.97 7.33
CA ASP A 116 -5.92 9.83 8.21
C ASP A 116 -7.41 9.48 8.18
N PHE A 117 -8.11 9.82 9.26
CA PHE A 117 -9.53 9.55 9.43
C PHE A 117 -10.31 10.86 9.58
N PRO A 118 -11.57 10.92 9.11
CA PRO A 118 -12.44 12.04 9.40
C PRO A 118 -12.54 12.32 10.90
N GLU A 119 -12.51 13.59 11.26
CA GLU A 119 -12.63 14.07 12.62
C GLU A 119 -14.06 14.55 12.91
N PHE A 120 -14.71 14.00 13.92
CA PHE A 120 -16.09 14.36 14.25
C PHE A 120 -16.40 14.23 15.73
N PHE A 121 -17.54 14.75 16.15
CA PHE A 121 -17.96 14.71 17.55
C PHE A 121 -18.95 13.58 17.84
N LEU A 122 -18.76 12.95 19.00
CA LEU A 122 -19.75 12.07 19.63
C LEU A 122 -20.16 12.63 20.98
N ASN A 123 -21.46 12.54 21.26
CA ASN A 123 -22.05 13.03 22.50
C ASN A 123 -22.46 11.83 23.37
N TYR A 124 -21.92 11.78 24.58
CA TYR A 124 -22.23 10.76 25.58
C TYR A 124 -22.77 11.44 26.85
N ASP A 125 -23.25 10.63 27.80
CA ASP A 125 -23.79 11.13 29.07
C ASP A 125 -22.77 11.91 29.91
N ASP A 126 -21.49 11.58 29.76
CA ASP A 126 -20.38 12.17 30.49
C ASP A 126 -19.65 13.30 29.73
N GLY A 127 -20.04 13.60 28.49
CA GLY A 127 -19.52 14.76 27.75
C GLY A 127 -19.47 14.61 26.23
N VAL A 128 -18.86 15.60 25.59
CA VAL A 128 -18.59 15.63 24.15
C VAL A 128 -17.18 15.12 23.91
N TYR A 129 -17.01 14.31 22.87
CA TYR A 129 -15.72 13.74 22.50
C TYR A 129 -15.40 13.99 21.03
N LEU A 130 -14.17 14.40 20.77
CA LEU A 130 -13.59 14.36 19.42
C LEU A 130 -13.17 12.92 19.12
N VAL A 131 -13.53 12.44 17.93
CA VAL A 131 -13.15 11.12 17.41
C VAL A 131 -12.30 11.30 16.16
N ARG A 132 -11.22 10.53 16.08
CA ARG A 132 -10.35 10.40 14.90
C ARG A 132 -9.89 8.94 14.82
N GLY A 133 -10.38 8.19 13.85
CA GLY A 133 -10.09 6.75 13.75
C GLY A 133 -10.54 6.00 15.00
N GLU A 134 -9.60 5.31 15.65
CA GLU A 134 -9.86 4.62 16.92
C GLU A 134 -9.62 5.49 18.18
N LEU A 135 -9.23 6.75 18.01
CA LEU A 135 -8.95 7.67 19.11
C LEU A 135 -10.19 8.45 19.49
N LYS A 136 -10.31 8.73 20.79
CA LYS A 136 -11.42 9.46 21.38
C LYS A 136 -10.90 10.38 22.49
N PHE A 137 -11.12 11.68 22.35
CA PHE A 137 -10.63 12.70 23.28
C PHE A 137 -11.80 13.46 23.87
N ARG A 138 -11.86 13.55 25.20
CA ARG A 138 -12.90 14.33 25.88
C ARG A 138 -12.62 15.81 25.66
N THR A 139 -13.62 16.55 25.19
CA THR A 139 -13.52 18.00 24.98
C THR A 139 -14.18 18.75 26.14
N GLU A 140 -13.93 20.05 26.21
CA GLU A 140 -14.61 20.97 27.12
C GLU A 140 -15.90 21.55 26.53
N LEU A 141 -16.32 21.10 25.33
CA LEU A 141 -17.53 21.60 24.69
C LEU A 141 -18.78 21.21 25.48
N SER A 142 -19.69 22.17 25.62
CA SER A 142 -21.06 21.87 26.01
C SER A 142 -21.80 21.15 24.87
N ARG A 143 -22.85 20.41 25.23
CA ARG A 143 -23.75 19.76 24.25
C ARG A 143 -24.37 20.77 23.28
N GLN A 144 -24.63 22.00 23.73
CA GLN A 144 -25.19 23.05 22.88
C GLN A 144 -24.18 23.50 21.82
N GLN A 145 -22.93 23.75 22.20
CA GLN A 145 -21.89 24.15 21.25
C GLN A 145 -21.64 23.06 20.20
N GLU A 146 -21.62 21.79 20.62
CA GLU A 146 -21.49 20.66 19.70
C GLU A 146 -22.66 20.60 18.69
N GLU A 147 -23.90 20.81 19.15
CA GLU A 147 -25.09 20.85 18.30
C GLU A 147 -25.15 22.10 17.38
N GLU A 148 -24.45 23.18 17.73
CA GLU A 148 -24.26 24.32 16.84
C GLU A 148 -23.28 24.01 15.70
N TYR A 149 -22.20 23.25 15.99
CA TYR A 149 -21.21 22.85 14.99
C TYR A 149 -21.70 21.77 14.04
N LYS A 150 -22.48 20.80 14.53
CA LYS A 150 -23.08 19.69 13.74
C LYS A 150 -22.08 18.83 12.96
N ILE A 151 -20.83 18.74 13.43
CA ILE A 151 -19.79 17.91 12.81
C ILE A 151 -19.98 16.47 13.29
N ARG A 152 -20.88 15.76 12.61
CA ARG A 152 -21.22 14.36 12.87
C ARG A 152 -20.57 13.46 11.84
N GLY A 153 -19.98 12.37 12.30
CA GLY A 153 -19.47 11.32 11.44
C GLY A 153 -20.58 10.78 10.54
N SER A 154 -20.36 10.78 9.23
CA SER A 154 -21.37 10.44 8.24
C SER A 154 -20.86 9.40 7.26
N LYS A 155 -21.82 8.66 6.70
CA LYS A 155 -21.58 7.71 5.62
C LYS A 155 -22.21 8.27 4.35
N SER A 156 -21.46 8.28 3.26
CA SER A 156 -21.96 8.78 1.98
C SER A 156 -22.15 7.66 0.96
N GLY A 157 -23.10 7.88 0.06
CA GLY A 157 -23.32 7.02 -1.10
C GLY A 157 -22.39 7.31 -2.28
N SER A 158 -21.62 8.41 -2.24
CA SER A 158 -20.70 8.86 -3.30
C SER A 158 -19.61 9.78 -2.75
N ILE A 159 -18.66 10.17 -3.60
CA ILE A 159 -17.80 11.32 -3.35
C ILE A 159 -18.68 12.56 -3.13
N ASP A 160 -18.31 13.41 -2.17
CA ASP A 160 -18.94 14.73 -2.00
C ASP A 160 -18.38 15.72 -3.03
N TYR A 161 -18.90 15.62 -4.26
CA TYR A 161 -18.47 16.45 -5.38
C TYR A 161 -18.62 17.95 -5.10
N SER A 162 -19.67 18.33 -4.37
CA SER A 162 -19.94 19.74 -4.09
C SER A 162 -18.91 20.31 -3.12
N SER A 163 -18.61 19.59 -2.04
CA SER A 163 -17.55 20.01 -1.11
C SER A 163 -16.18 20.02 -1.78
N ALA A 164 -15.85 19.00 -2.59
CA ALA A 164 -14.58 18.96 -3.34
C ALA A 164 -14.39 20.16 -4.29
N LEU A 165 -15.47 20.64 -4.91
CA LEU A 165 -15.47 21.85 -5.75
C LEU A 165 -15.37 23.14 -4.92
N LEU A 166 -16.21 23.27 -3.88
CA LEU A 166 -16.27 24.47 -3.05
C LEU A 166 -14.97 24.73 -2.30
N LEU A 167 -14.30 23.68 -1.80
CA LEU A 167 -12.99 23.79 -1.13
C LEU A 167 -11.89 24.35 -2.04
N GLN A 168 -12.08 24.28 -3.36
CA GLN A 168 -11.17 24.84 -4.36
C GLN A 168 -11.67 26.17 -4.95
N GLY A 169 -12.77 26.72 -4.42
CA GLY A 169 -13.36 27.98 -4.88
C GLY A 169 -14.20 27.87 -6.15
N TYR A 170 -14.53 26.65 -6.60
CA TYR A 170 -15.43 26.45 -7.74
C TYR A 170 -16.90 26.54 -7.33
N LYS A 171 -17.77 26.84 -8.30
CA LYS A 171 -19.23 26.76 -8.10
C LYS A 171 -19.67 25.31 -8.05
N ALA A 172 -20.53 24.99 -7.09
CA ALA A 172 -21.17 23.69 -6.96
C ALA A 172 -22.70 23.82 -6.96
N TYR A 173 -23.40 22.69 -7.00
CA TYR A 173 -24.85 22.60 -6.89
C TYR A 173 -25.34 23.08 -5.51
N SER A 174 -24.62 22.68 -4.45
CA SER A 174 -24.77 23.26 -3.12
C SER A 174 -23.83 24.46 -3.00
N ASP A 175 -24.28 25.54 -2.39
CA ASP A 175 -23.46 26.70 -2.00
C ASP A 175 -22.86 26.54 -0.60
N ARG A 176 -23.21 25.45 0.10
CA ARG A 176 -22.72 25.13 1.45
C ARG A 176 -21.92 23.84 1.43
N ILE A 177 -20.76 23.88 2.09
CA ILE A 177 -20.01 22.69 2.47
C ILE A 177 -20.73 22.06 3.65
N ASN A 178 -21.01 20.77 3.57
CA ASN A 178 -21.56 20.03 4.69
C ASN A 178 -20.39 19.50 5.53
N TYR A 179 -20.13 20.15 6.66
CA TYR A 179 -18.98 19.85 7.50
C TYR A 179 -19.25 18.60 8.34
N HIS A 180 -18.93 17.44 7.77
CA HIS A 180 -18.91 16.15 8.47
C HIS A 180 -17.53 15.76 9.00
N ASP A 181 -16.53 16.59 8.69
CA ASP A 181 -15.14 16.40 9.05
C ASP A 181 -14.56 17.75 9.51
N LEU A 182 -14.01 17.77 10.72
CA LEU A 182 -13.41 18.95 11.34
C LEU A 182 -12.17 19.44 10.56
N HIS A 183 -11.50 18.59 9.78
CA HIS A 183 -10.39 19.00 8.89
C HIS A 183 -10.78 20.11 7.92
N LEU A 184 -12.05 20.17 7.53
CA LEU A 184 -12.57 21.18 6.60
C LEU A 184 -12.79 22.54 7.29
N LEU A 185 -12.54 22.65 8.60
CA LEU A 185 -12.72 23.85 9.41
C LEU A 185 -11.44 24.15 10.24
N PRO A 186 -10.35 24.63 9.61
CA PRO A 186 -9.02 24.70 10.23
C PRO A 186 -8.97 25.54 11.52
N GLU A 187 -9.68 26.66 11.57
CA GLU A 187 -9.72 27.52 12.76
C GLU A 187 -10.44 26.87 13.94
N LEU A 188 -11.56 26.19 13.67
CA LEU A 188 -12.26 25.42 14.69
C LEU A 188 -11.43 24.21 15.11
N ARG A 189 -10.83 23.50 14.16
CA ARG A 189 -9.95 22.34 14.42
C ARG A 189 -8.85 22.72 15.40
N LYS A 190 -8.13 23.81 15.13
CA LYS A 190 -7.08 24.32 16.02
C LYS A 190 -7.61 24.56 17.43
N THR A 191 -8.74 25.26 17.56
CA THR A 191 -9.37 25.56 18.85
C THR A 191 -9.71 24.28 19.64
N ILE A 192 -10.21 23.25 18.96
CA ILE A 192 -10.56 21.97 19.60
C ILE A 192 -9.32 21.20 20.05
N TYR A 193 -8.26 21.19 19.24
CA TYR A 193 -6.99 20.55 19.58
C TYR A 193 -6.30 21.23 20.76
N ASP A 194 -6.32 22.56 20.82
CA ASP A 194 -5.85 23.33 21.98
C ASP A 194 -6.63 22.95 23.26
N MET A 195 -7.95 22.72 23.17
CA MET A 195 -8.78 22.30 24.32
C MET A 195 -8.43 20.91 24.85
N ILE A 196 -8.10 19.96 23.97
CA ILE A 196 -7.77 18.59 24.38
C ILE A 196 -6.28 18.42 24.71
N GLY A 197 -5.47 19.48 24.55
CA GLY A 197 -4.04 19.47 24.85
C GLY A 197 -3.20 18.71 23.84
N GLU A 198 -3.65 18.64 22.58
CA GLU A 198 -2.97 17.89 21.51
C GLU A 198 -2.58 18.78 20.33
N ASP A 199 -1.62 18.32 19.53
CA ASP A 199 -1.15 19.03 18.33
C ASP A 199 -1.96 18.61 17.10
N ALA A 200 -2.69 19.56 16.52
CA ALA A 200 -3.49 19.35 15.32
C ALA A 200 -2.66 18.94 14.09
N SER A 201 -1.36 19.27 14.07
CA SER A 201 -0.45 18.92 12.95
C SER A 201 0.11 17.50 13.05
N MET A 202 -0.07 16.82 14.20
CA MET A 202 0.41 15.46 14.39
C MET A 202 -0.36 14.48 13.48
N SER A 203 0.39 13.58 12.84
CA SER A 203 -0.19 12.51 12.04
C SER A 203 -1.08 11.63 12.93
N TYR A 204 -2.09 11.00 12.33
CA TYR A 204 -2.92 10.05 13.07
C TYR A 204 -2.07 8.90 13.62
N TYR A 205 -1.09 8.42 12.86
CA TYR A 205 -0.16 7.37 13.28
C TYR A 205 0.58 7.74 14.58
N ASP A 206 1.26 8.90 14.60
CA ASP A 206 2.05 9.34 15.74
C ASP A 206 1.18 9.62 16.97
N LEU A 207 0.00 10.21 16.75
CA LEU A 207 -0.96 10.47 17.80
C LEU A 207 -1.49 9.14 18.37
N ALA A 208 -1.81 8.17 17.53
CA ALA A 208 -2.26 6.86 17.99
C ALA A 208 -1.17 6.14 18.80
N LEU A 209 0.08 6.19 18.32
CA LEU A 209 1.23 5.59 18.98
C LEU A 209 1.49 6.23 20.36
N LYS A 210 1.36 7.56 20.48
CA LYS A 210 1.42 8.29 21.76
C LYS A 210 0.44 7.74 22.80
N TYR A 211 -0.72 7.26 22.37
CA TYR A 211 -1.75 6.66 23.22
C TYR A 211 -1.68 5.12 23.28
N GLY A 212 -0.54 4.53 22.90
CA GLY A 212 -0.28 3.10 22.98
C GLY A 212 -1.01 2.27 21.92
N LYS A 213 -1.44 2.91 20.83
CA LYS A 213 -2.13 2.25 19.73
C LYS A 213 -1.25 2.27 18.49
N ASP A 214 -0.48 1.21 18.29
CA ASP A 214 0.29 1.03 17.05
C ASP A 214 -0.68 0.66 15.92
N THR A 215 -0.93 1.59 15.00
CA THR A 215 -1.85 1.36 13.90
C THR A 215 -1.27 0.43 12.85
N GLY A 216 0.05 0.16 12.86
CA GLY A 216 0.67 -0.87 12.02
C GLY A 216 0.02 -2.25 12.21
N ARG A 217 -0.48 -2.54 13.43
CA ARG A 217 -1.23 -3.76 13.75
C ARG A 217 -2.46 -3.98 12.85
N LEU A 218 -3.08 -2.89 12.40
CA LEU A 218 -4.29 -2.87 11.59
C LEU A 218 -4.02 -3.21 10.11
N PHE A 219 -2.75 -3.20 9.73
CA PHE A 219 -2.26 -3.45 8.37
C PHE A 219 -1.39 -4.71 8.26
N THR A 220 -1.02 -5.33 9.39
CA THR A 220 -0.38 -6.66 9.43
C THR A 220 -1.32 -7.82 9.07
N ASP A 221 -2.65 -7.67 9.22
CA ASP A 221 -3.65 -8.70 8.85
C ASP A 221 -3.95 -8.75 7.33
N ALA A 222 -3.22 -8.00 6.50
CA ALA A 222 -3.37 -7.99 5.05
C ALA A 222 -2.60 -9.12 4.34
N LEU A 223 -2.07 -10.08 5.08
CA LEU A 223 -1.53 -11.33 4.54
C LEU A 223 -2.53 -12.45 4.84
N PRO A 224 -3.02 -13.18 3.84
CA PRO A 224 -3.83 -14.37 4.07
C PRO A 224 -3.09 -15.34 5.00
N GLU A 225 -3.82 -16.02 5.88
CA GLU A 225 -3.29 -17.06 6.79
C GLU A 225 -2.54 -18.21 6.06
N GLU A 226 -2.51 -18.22 4.72
CA GLU A 226 -1.76 -19.17 3.90
C GLU A 226 -0.33 -18.73 3.56
N VAL A 227 0.04 -17.46 3.80
CA VAL A 227 1.42 -16.98 3.75
C VAL A 227 1.76 -16.31 5.07
N GLN A 228 2.09 -17.11 6.09
CA GLN A 228 3.10 -16.84 7.12
C GLN A 228 2.96 -17.86 8.27
N GLN A 229 3.42 -19.08 8.02
CA GLN A 229 4.45 -19.56 8.95
C GLN A 229 5.76 -18.95 8.44
N ILE A 230 6.14 -17.77 8.94
CA ILE A 230 7.55 -17.39 8.89
C ILE A 230 8.26 -18.48 9.67
N LYS A 231 8.84 -19.45 8.97
CA LYS A 231 9.88 -20.28 9.58
C LYS A 231 10.90 -19.29 10.14
N PRO A 232 11.21 -19.32 11.44
CA PRO A 232 12.25 -18.46 11.97
C PRO A 232 13.49 -18.62 11.08
N ILE A 233 14.03 -17.51 10.59
CA ILE A 233 15.21 -17.50 9.72
C ILE A 233 16.30 -18.26 10.45
N GLU A 234 16.62 -19.45 9.97
CA GLU A 234 17.71 -20.22 10.53
C GLU A 234 19.01 -19.53 10.14
N THR A 235 19.76 -19.06 11.12
CA THR A 235 21.10 -18.53 10.93
C THR A 235 22.13 -19.63 11.17
N ASP A 236 23.21 -19.59 10.40
CA ASP A 236 24.37 -20.42 10.67
C ASP A 236 25.03 -19.99 11.99
N GLN A 237 25.19 -20.94 12.91
CA GLN A 237 25.68 -20.64 14.26
C GLN A 237 27.14 -20.15 14.27
N ARG A 238 27.92 -20.41 13.21
CA ARG A 238 29.33 -20.03 13.10
C ARG A 238 29.48 -18.61 12.56
N THR A 239 28.74 -18.26 11.52
CA THR A 239 28.88 -17.00 10.78
C THR A 239 27.84 -15.95 11.16
N GLY A 240 26.68 -16.37 11.69
CA GLY A 240 25.53 -15.51 11.93
C GLY A 240 24.74 -15.14 10.68
N PHE A 241 25.12 -15.67 9.51
CA PHE A 241 24.41 -15.41 8.25
C PHE A 241 23.16 -16.29 8.11
N PRO A 242 22.10 -15.81 7.44
CA PRO A 242 20.94 -16.64 7.11
C PRO A 242 21.33 -17.86 6.27
N LYS A 243 20.85 -19.05 6.61
CA LYS A 243 21.11 -20.27 5.83
C LYS A 243 20.46 -20.23 4.45
N GLU A 244 19.34 -19.55 4.35
CA GLU A 244 18.57 -19.34 3.13
C GLU A 244 18.21 -17.86 3.02
N LEU A 245 18.18 -17.33 1.80
CA LEU A 245 17.75 -15.96 1.50
C LEU A 245 16.86 -15.97 0.27
N LEU A 246 15.90 -15.04 0.25
CA LEU A 246 15.06 -14.77 -0.92
C LEU A 246 14.26 -16.00 -1.42
N CYS A 247 14.13 -17.04 -0.59
CA CYS A 247 13.26 -18.19 -0.86
C CYS A 247 11.81 -17.70 -0.85
N GLY A 248 11.11 -17.84 -1.98
CA GLY A 248 9.76 -17.32 -2.18
C GLY A 248 9.66 -16.11 -3.11
N ILE A 249 10.78 -15.64 -3.69
CA ILE A 249 10.73 -14.72 -4.83
C ILE A 249 10.70 -15.52 -6.11
N ALA A 250 9.65 -15.34 -6.91
CA ALA A 250 9.58 -15.87 -8.26
C ALA A 250 10.38 -14.96 -9.20
N TRP A 251 11.33 -15.52 -9.94
CA TRP A 251 12.01 -14.79 -11.01
C TRP A 251 12.50 -15.73 -12.10
N SER A 252 12.57 -15.23 -13.34
CA SER A 252 13.10 -15.98 -14.48
C SER A 252 14.29 -15.26 -15.10
N PHE A 253 15.41 -15.98 -15.25
CA PHE A 253 16.61 -15.46 -15.91
C PHE A 253 16.51 -15.44 -17.44
N ARG A 254 15.37 -15.82 -18.05
CA ARG A 254 15.15 -15.76 -19.51
C ARG A 254 15.10 -14.35 -20.08
N GLN A 255 14.91 -13.36 -19.23
CA GLN A 255 14.78 -11.97 -19.65
C GLN A 255 16.16 -11.39 -19.99
N GLN A 256 16.17 -10.40 -20.90
CA GLN A 256 17.40 -9.69 -21.25
C GLN A 256 17.95 -8.90 -20.05
N ARG A 257 19.17 -8.38 -20.19
CA ARG A 257 19.76 -7.49 -19.20
C ARG A 257 18.94 -6.22 -19.01
N TYR A 258 18.88 -5.77 -17.77
CA TYR A 258 18.26 -4.51 -17.39
C TYR A 258 19.31 -3.41 -17.24
N TYR A 259 19.11 -2.28 -17.92
CA TYR A 259 20.02 -1.13 -17.85
C TYR A 259 19.77 -0.22 -16.64
N SER A 260 18.66 -0.43 -15.93
CA SER A 260 18.25 0.37 -14.78
C SER A 260 17.70 -0.52 -13.68
N LEU A 261 18.14 -0.28 -12.44
CA LEU A 261 17.60 -0.93 -11.25
C LEU A 261 16.11 -0.61 -11.07
N ALA A 262 15.67 0.61 -11.38
CA ALA A 262 14.26 0.99 -11.25
C ALA A 262 13.38 0.19 -12.21
N ALA A 263 13.78 0.07 -13.48
CA ALA A 263 13.04 -0.71 -14.46
C ALA A 263 13.01 -2.21 -14.12
N PHE A 264 14.11 -2.73 -13.57
CA PHE A 264 14.14 -4.10 -13.06
C PHE A 264 13.23 -4.30 -11.86
N ALA A 265 13.21 -3.35 -10.91
CA ALA A 265 12.38 -3.45 -9.73
C ALA A 265 10.88 -3.46 -10.09
N ASP A 266 10.48 -2.62 -11.06
CA ASP A 266 9.11 -2.60 -11.59
C ASP A 266 8.73 -3.94 -12.23
N GLU A 267 9.63 -4.54 -13.02
CA GLU A 267 9.36 -5.85 -13.65
C GLU A 267 9.38 -7.00 -12.65
N LEU A 268 10.34 -7.02 -11.72
CA LEU A 268 10.42 -8.02 -10.65
C LEU A 268 9.12 -8.05 -9.84
N GLN A 269 8.61 -6.86 -9.54
CA GLN A 269 7.33 -6.69 -8.87
C GLN A 269 6.17 -7.22 -9.72
N ALA A 270 6.04 -6.79 -10.97
CA ALA A 270 4.98 -7.24 -11.86
C ALA A 270 4.99 -8.78 -12.05
N TYR A 271 6.17 -9.38 -12.19
CA TYR A 271 6.34 -10.82 -12.34
C TYR A 271 5.87 -11.60 -11.10
N ASN A 272 6.24 -11.14 -9.91
CA ASN A 272 5.79 -11.77 -8.67
C ASN A 272 4.28 -11.60 -8.45
N GLU A 273 3.71 -10.44 -8.78
CA GLU A 273 2.27 -10.21 -8.74
C GLU A 273 1.50 -11.11 -9.72
N GLU A 274 2.06 -11.37 -10.90
CA GLU A 274 1.48 -12.29 -11.88
C GLU A 274 1.50 -13.74 -11.38
N ILE A 275 2.63 -14.20 -10.85
CA ILE A 275 2.81 -15.59 -10.40
C ILE A 275 2.04 -15.89 -9.11
N THR A 276 2.07 -14.97 -8.14
CA THR A 276 1.43 -15.17 -6.83
C THR A 276 -0.03 -14.73 -6.80
N GLY A 277 -0.45 -13.88 -7.74
CA GLY A 277 -1.77 -13.24 -7.72
C GLY A 277 -1.91 -12.16 -6.63
N GLU A 278 -0.85 -11.87 -5.88
CA GLU A 278 -0.85 -11.00 -4.71
C GLU A 278 0.26 -9.94 -4.75
N TYR A 279 -0.01 -8.80 -4.14
CA TYR A 279 0.96 -7.71 -3.98
C TYR A 279 1.74 -7.95 -2.68
N THR A 280 3.05 -8.13 -2.75
CA THR A 280 3.93 -8.37 -1.58
C THR A 280 4.87 -7.18 -1.33
N PRO A 281 4.43 -6.14 -0.58
CA PRO A 281 5.29 -5.00 -0.30
C PRO A 281 6.32 -5.34 0.78
N GLY A 282 7.59 -5.01 0.49
CA GLY A 282 8.61 -4.79 1.51
C GLY A 282 9.13 -6.02 2.25
N VAL A 283 8.83 -7.23 1.79
CA VAL A 283 8.85 -8.43 2.64
C VAL A 283 10.23 -8.81 3.21
N TRP A 284 11.37 -8.35 2.67
CA TRP A 284 12.69 -8.89 3.09
C TRP A 284 13.80 -7.86 3.30
N THR A 285 13.46 -6.59 3.56
CA THR A 285 14.47 -5.52 3.70
C THR A 285 15.35 -5.65 4.94
N ASP A 286 14.85 -6.27 6.02
CA ASP A 286 15.63 -6.48 7.25
C ASP A 286 16.59 -7.68 7.17
N GLU A 287 16.27 -8.73 6.40
CA GLU A 287 17.13 -9.91 6.25
C GLU A 287 18.43 -9.59 5.51
N LEU A 288 18.36 -8.73 4.49
CA LEU A 288 19.53 -8.35 3.71
C LEU A 288 20.50 -7.44 4.48
N LYS A 289 20.06 -6.84 5.60
CA LYS A 289 20.98 -6.16 6.52
C LYS A 289 21.93 -7.15 7.19
N LEU A 290 21.53 -8.41 7.37
CA LEU A 290 22.35 -9.44 8.03
C LEU A 290 23.55 -9.89 7.18
N ILE A 291 23.45 -9.82 5.85
CA ILE A 291 24.57 -10.14 4.95
C ILE A 291 25.51 -8.94 4.68
N GLY A 292 25.12 -7.73 5.08
CA GLY A 292 25.93 -6.53 4.89
C GLY A 292 26.09 -6.12 3.42
N SER A 293 27.20 -5.46 3.09
CA SER A 293 27.39 -4.77 1.80
C SER A 293 28.08 -5.60 0.71
N ARG A 294 28.42 -6.87 0.97
CA ARG A 294 29.18 -7.73 0.07
C ARG A 294 28.67 -9.16 0.15
N ILE A 295 28.53 -9.82 -0.99
CA ILE A 295 28.10 -11.21 -1.08
C ILE A 295 28.84 -11.89 -2.25
N LEU A 296 29.23 -13.13 -2.05
CA LEU A 296 29.70 -14.01 -3.10
C LEU A 296 28.55 -14.95 -3.47
N VAL A 297 28.18 -15.00 -4.73
CA VAL A 297 27.10 -15.85 -5.23
C VAL A 297 27.66 -16.83 -6.25
N GLN A 298 27.34 -18.11 -6.13
CA GLN A 298 27.68 -19.14 -7.10
C GLN A 298 26.44 -19.66 -7.80
N TYR A 299 26.54 -19.96 -9.09
CA TYR A 299 25.48 -20.53 -9.90
C TYR A 299 26.05 -21.59 -10.84
N GLU A 300 25.19 -22.46 -11.33
CA GLU A 300 25.52 -23.51 -12.29
C GLU A 300 24.83 -23.21 -13.63
N HIS A 301 25.53 -23.45 -14.74
CA HIS A 301 24.95 -23.37 -16.07
C HIS A 301 25.51 -24.48 -16.96
N TRP A 302 24.77 -24.85 -18.00
CA TRP A 302 25.27 -25.72 -19.05
C TRP A 302 26.31 -25.00 -19.93
N ASP A 303 27.45 -25.63 -20.20
CA ASP A 303 28.47 -25.12 -21.11
C ASP A 303 28.44 -25.94 -22.42
N ASP A 304 27.88 -25.33 -23.47
CA ASP A 304 27.72 -25.97 -24.78
C ASP A 304 29.05 -26.41 -25.41
N GLU A 305 30.17 -25.76 -25.09
CA GLU A 305 31.48 -26.13 -25.64
C GLU A 305 32.07 -27.37 -24.97
N LEU A 306 31.75 -27.57 -23.69
CA LEU A 306 32.25 -28.69 -22.88
C LEU A 306 31.26 -29.86 -22.80
N GLU A 307 30.01 -29.65 -23.22
CA GLU A 307 28.89 -30.58 -23.03
C GLU A 307 28.77 -31.05 -21.57
N ASP A 308 29.00 -30.14 -20.61
CA ASP A 308 28.98 -30.42 -19.18
C ASP A 308 28.50 -29.20 -18.38
N SER A 309 28.11 -29.41 -17.13
CA SER A 309 27.72 -28.32 -16.24
C SER A 309 28.94 -27.60 -15.65
N ARG A 310 28.81 -26.28 -15.48
CA ARG A 310 29.87 -25.42 -14.99
C ARG A 310 29.37 -24.53 -13.87
N GLU A 311 30.14 -24.51 -12.78
CA GLU A 311 29.91 -23.59 -11.67
C GLU A 311 30.74 -22.31 -11.83
N GLU A 312 30.10 -21.16 -11.65
CA GLU A 312 30.76 -19.87 -11.64
C GLU A 312 30.40 -19.04 -10.42
N LYS A 313 31.32 -18.17 -10.00
CA LYS A 313 31.15 -17.29 -8.85
C LYS A 313 31.16 -15.83 -9.27
N VAL A 314 30.25 -15.06 -8.69
CA VAL A 314 30.17 -13.62 -8.83
C VAL A 314 30.29 -12.95 -7.47
N PHE A 315 31.21 -12.00 -7.35
CA PHE A 315 31.33 -11.14 -6.19
C PHE A 315 30.50 -9.87 -6.43
N LEU A 316 29.54 -9.61 -5.54
CA LEU A 316 28.63 -8.49 -5.62
C LEU A 316 28.86 -7.54 -4.44
N GLN A 317 28.72 -6.24 -4.69
CA GLN A 317 28.85 -5.18 -3.69
C GLN A 317 27.63 -4.27 -3.75
N ALA A 318 27.10 -3.87 -2.59
CA ALA A 318 25.95 -2.98 -2.47
C ALA A 318 26.30 -1.54 -2.89
N ASP A 319 25.41 -0.86 -3.61
CA ASP A 319 25.61 0.47 -4.17
C ASP A 319 25.68 1.54 -3.05
N ASN A 320 24.91 1.35 -1.98
CA ASN A 320 24.93 2.22 -0.81
C ASN A 320 26.13 1.93 0.14
N GLY A 321 26.97 0.94 -0.18
CA GLY A 321 28.13 0.54 0.62
C GLY A 321 27.82 -0.11 1.98
N SER A 322 26.55 -0.27 2.34
CA SER A 322 26.10 -0.69 3.67
C SER A 322 25.35 -2.03 3.65
N TYR A 323 24.30 -2.16 2.84
CA TYR A 323 23.50 -3.38 2.73
C TYR A 323 22.73 -3.42 1.40
N PHE A 324 22.41 -4.61 0.91
CA PHE A 324 21.61 -4.76 -0.30
C PHE A 324 20.12 -4.52 -0.04
N THR A 325 19.42 -3.97 -1.03
CA THR A 325 17.96 -4.18 -1.15
C THR A 325 17.68 -5.46 -1.94
N VAL A 326 16.47 -6.01 -1.81
CA VAL A 326 16.07 -7.23 -2.54
C VAL A 326 16.21 -7.03 -4.04
N SER A 327 15.58 -5.97 -4.55
CA SER A 327 15.60 -5.64 -5.98
C SER A 327 17.03 -5.42 -6.47
N GLU A 328 17.90 -4.79 -5.67
CA GLU A 328 19.31 -4.58 -6.03
C GLU A 328 20.09 -5.89 -6.13
N LEU A 329 19.93 -6.80 -5.15
CA LEU A 329 20.65 -8.06 -5.16
C LEU A 329 20.23 -8.93 -6.35
N ILE A 330 18.93 -9.09 -6.58
CA ILE A 330 18.44 -9.88 -7.72
C ILE A 330 18.78 -9.20 -9.03
N TYR A 331 18.71 -7.87 -9.13
CA TYR A 331 19.13 -7.11 -10.32
C TYR A 331 20.58 -7.44 -10.70
N LYS A 332 21.47 -7.40 -9.71
CA LYS A 332 22.90 -7.67 -9.90
C LYS A 332 23.17 -9.12 -10.26
N ILE A 333 22.47 -10.06 -9.62
CA ILE A 333 22.53 -11.49 -9.97
C ILE A 333 22.04 -11.68 -11.41
N HIS A 334 20.81 -11.26 -11.72
CA HIS A 334 20.18 -11.39 -13.03
C HIS A 334 21.09 -10.88 -14.14
N ASN A 335 21.56 -9.63 -14.02
CA ASN A 335 22.41 -9.04 -15.04
C ASN A 335 23.78 -9.73 -15.19
N HIS A 336 24.21 -10.53 -14.22
CA HIS A 336 25.44 -11.31 -14.33
C HIS A 336 25.18 -12.67 -14.99
N VAL A 337 24.05 -13.32 -14.67
CA VAL A 337 23.80 -14.71 -15.04
C VAL A 337 22.89 -14.89 -16.27
N CYS A 338 22.06 -13.91 -16.62
CA CYS A 338 20.97 -14.07 -17.59
C CYS A 338 21.44 -14.50 -18.99
N GLU A 339 22.58 -14.01 -19.46
CA GLU A 339 23.11 -14.38 -20.78
C GLU A 339 23.51 -15.86 -20.86
N LYS A 340 23.90 -16.46 -19.72
CA LYS A 340 24.29 -17.87 -19.64
C LYS A 340 23.10 -18.79 -19.38
N LEU A 341 22.11 -18.31 -18.64
CA LEU A 341 20.95 -19.11 -18.24
C LEU A 341 19.75 -18.99 -19.19
N VAL A 342 19.75 -18.06 -20.16
CA VAL A 342 18.59 -17.80 -21.04
C VAL A 342 18.07 -19.05 -21.78
N ASN A 343 18.96 -19.95 -22.14
CA ASN A 343 18.66 -21.19 -22.86
C ASN A 343 18.76 -22.44 -21.98
N ASP A 344 19.09 -22.28 -20.69
CA ASP A 344 19.18 -23.39 -19.75
C ASP A 344 17.76 -23.87 -19.38
N ASP A 345 17.66 -25.14 -19.00
CA ASP A 345 16.43 -25.71 -18.45
C ASP A 345 16.23 -25.20 -17.01
N ASN A 346 17.31 -25.02 -16.24
CA ASN A 346 17.27 -24.55 -14.85
C ASN A 346 17.36 -23.01 -14.77
N VAL A 347 16.33 -22.34 -15.25
CA VAL A 347 16.30 -20.89 -15.48
C VAL A 347 15.51 -20.08 -14.45
N PHE A 348 14.76 -20.75 -13.57
CA PHE A 348 13.99 -20.08 -12.54
C PHE A 348 14.82 -19.87 -11.28
N PHE A 349 14.71 -18.70 -10.68
CA PHE A 349 15.30 -18.42 -9.38
C PHE A 349 14.38 -18.94 -8.28
N GLU A 350 14.92 -19.74 -7.37
CA GLU A 350 14.18 -20.30 -6.23
C GLU A 350 14.71 -19.83 -4.87
N GLY A 351 15.81 -19.09 -4.85
CA GLY A 351 16.43 -18.55 -3.65
C GLY A 351 17.94 -18.66 -3.64
N LEU A 352 18.53 -18.37 -2.49
CA LEU A 352 19.96 -18.46 -2.23
C LEU A 352 20.20 -19.34 -1.00
N GLN A 353 21.10 -20.31 -1.10
CA GLN A 353 21.48 -21.18 0.01
C GLN A 353 22.93 -20.93 0.44
N LEU A 354 23.15 -20.72 1.74
CA LEU A 354 24.48 -20.46 2.30
C LEU A 354 25.38 -21.69 2.13
N PHE A 355 26.58 -21.49 1.60
CA PHE A 355 27.61 -22.51 1.60
C PHE A 355 28.12 -22.79 3.02
N GLU A 356 28.24 -24.06 3.37
CA GLU A 356 28.77 -24.48 4.69
C GLU A 356 30.24 -24.06 4.91
N ARG A 357 30.97 -23.77 3.82
CA ARG A 357 32.41 -23.44 3.83
C ARG A 357 32.64 -22.02 3.34
N ASP A 358 33.55 -21.31 4.01
CA ASP A 358 34.00 -19.99 3.55
C ASP A 358 34.79 -20.13 2.24
N ASP A 359 34.68 -19.13 1.35
CA ASP A 359 35.55 -19.04 0.19
C ASP A 359 36.95 -18.55 0.60
N VAL A 360 37.99 -19.22 0.09
CA VAL A 360 39.39 -18.95 0.44
C VAL A 360 39.84 -17.56 -0.04
N ASN A 361 39.29 -17.07 -1.14
CA ASN A 361 39.65 -15.78 -1.73
C ASN A 361 38.84 -14.62 -1.14
N HIS A 362 37.64 -14.91 -0.59
CA HIS A 362 36.74 -13.92 -0.01
C HIS A 362 36.37 -14.24 1.45
N PRO A 363 37.35 -14.25 2.38
CA PRO A 363 37.09 -14.61 3.77
C PRO A 363 36.11 -13.62 4.41
N ARG A 364 35.20 -14.16 5.24
CA ARG A 364 34.16 -13.38 5.97
C ARG A 364 33.14 -12.68 5.07
N THR A 365 33.08 -13.03 3.79
CA THR A 365 32.00 -12.62 2.90
C THR A 365 30.93 -13.71 2.90
N PRO A 366 29.64 -13.37 3.06
CA PRO A 366 28.57 -14.35 2.90
C PRO A 366 28.67 -15.01 1.53
N TYR A 367 28.62 -16.33 1.49
CA TYR A 367 28.80 -17.11 0.27
C TYR A 367 27.57 -17.99 0.06
N TYR A 368 26.85 -17.74 -1.02
CA TYR A 368 25.59 -18.40 -1.33
C TYR A 368 25.63 -19.10 -2.70
N PHE A 369 24.87 -20.18 -2.84
CA PHE A 369 24.55 -20.83 -4.10
C PHE A 369 23.15 -20.40 -4.56
N ILE A 370 22.96 -20.15 -5.86
CA ILE A 370 21.64 -19.90 -6.44
C ILE A 370 20.89 -21.21 -6.57
N LEU A 371 19.72 -21.30 -5.93
CA LEU A 371 18.79 -22.39 -6.17
C LEU A 371 18.09 -22.13 -7.50
N GLN A 372 18.25 -23.05 -8.45
CA GLN A 372 17.73 -22.96 -9.81
C GLN A 372 16.66 -24.02 -10.04
N GLY A 373 15.50 -23.59 -10.53
CA GLY A 373 14.34 -24.44 -10.87
C GLY A 373 14.14 -24.61 -12.37
N SER A 374 13.45 -25.70 -12.74
CA SER A 374 13.12 -26.10 -14.12
C SER A 374 11.72 -25.69 -14.58
#